data_AF-A0A924WD52-F1
#
_entry.id   AF-A0A924WD52-F1
#
_cell.length_a   1.000
_cell.length_b   1.000
_cell.length_c   1.000
_cell.angle_alpha   90.00
_cell.angle_beta   90.00
_cell.angle_gamma   90.00
#
_symmetry.space_group_name_H-M   'P 1'
#
loop_
_entity.id
_entity.type
_entity.pdbx_description
1 polymer ?
#
loop_
_entity_poly.entity_id
_entity_poly.type
_entity_poly.pdbx_seq_one_letter_code
_entity_poly.pdbx_strand_id
1 'polypeptide(L)'
;MPARRERAWADSRCLQNGTSSLSAFIRIAKPGDADDSLSLDLNVPLLPTGMEPIDSLQRLYNQWKTTIATSDPGFEKPLIYPNPASGWLSVVLKEKDGLLELFDLTSRRVFSKKITVGENRFAPALPNGVYFAKITVGGHIATTHKIIWRQ
;
A
#
# COMPACT_ATOMS: atom_id res chain seq x y z
N MET A 1 -5.33 -5.06 33.67
CA MET A 1 -5.21 -4.39 32.35
C MET A 1 -4.07 -3.41 32.45
N PRO A 2 -2.97 -3.51 31.69
CA PRO A 2 -1.87 -2.58 31.82
C PRO A 2 -2.27 -1.25 31.17
N ALA A 3 -2.26 -0.17 31.96
CA ALA A 3 -2.44 1.18 31.45
C ALA A 3 -1.31 1.47 30.45
N ARG A 4 -1.68 1.88 29.24
CA ARG A 4 -0.72 2.28 28.21
C ARG A 4 0.07 3.46 28.76
N ARG A 5 1.38 3.29 28.92
CA ARG A 5 2.27 4.35 29.42
C ARG A 5 2.68 5.22 28.23
N GLU A 6 1.82 6.15 27.85
CA GLU A 6 2.17 7.19 26.87
C GLU A 6 3.15 8.17 27.51
N ARG A 7 4.29 8.38 26.83
CA ARG A 7 5.35 9.26 27.32
C ARG A 7 4.97 10.69 27.01
N ALA A 8 5.09 11.60 27.99
CA ALA A 8 5.04 13.02 27.73
C ALA A 8 6.20 13.42 26.81
N TRP A 9 5.86 13.65 25.56
CA TRP A 9 6.81 14.06 24.54
C TRP A 9 6.62 15.54 24.17
N ALA A 10 5.41 16.08 24.35
CA ALA A 10 5.07 17.46 23.98
C ALA A 10 5.01 18.41 25.20
N ASP A 11 4.18 18.11 26.20
CA ASP A 11 4.02 18.97 27.39
C ASP A 11 3.89 18.13 28.66
N SER A 12 4.92 18.17 29.50
CA SER A 12 4.96 17.44 30.77
C SER A 12 3.90 17.89 31.78
N ARG A 13 3.31 19.08 31.60
CA ARG A 13 2.19 19.57 32.43
C ARG A 13 0.91 18.77 32.18
N CYS A 14 0.76 18.16 31.00
CA CYS A 14 -0.42 17.37 30.64
C CYS A 14 -0.45 15.99 31.31
N LEU A 15 0.69 15.51 31.82
CA LEU A 15 0.81 14.23 32.52
C LEU A 15 -0.16 14.10 33.71
N GLN A 16 -0.46 15.23 34.38
CA GLN A 16 -1.40 15.26 35.49
C GLN A 16 -2.83 14.90 35.06
N ASN A 17 -3.16 15.20 33.80
CA ASN A 17 -4.46 14.88 33.20
C ASN A 17 -4.46 13.51 32.52
N GLY A 18 -3.38 12.74 32.66
CA GLY A 18 -3.20 11.47 31.99
C GLY A 18 -3.02 11.61 30.47
N THR A 19 -2.66 12.82 29.99
CA THR A 19 -2.52 13.09 28.56
C THR A 19 -1.17 13.64 28.13
N SER A 20 -0.83 13.48 26.86
CA SER A 20 0.40 14.02 26.25
C SER A 20 0.21 15.44 25.71
N SER A 21 -1.03 15.89 25.50
CA SER A 21 -1.38 17.22 24.98
C SER A 21 -2.80 17.63 25.38
N LEU A 22 -3.07 18.94 25.37
CA LEU A 22 -4.40 19.50 25.64
C LEU A 22 -5.32 19.50 24.41
N SER A 23 -4.76 19.51 23.21
CA SER A 23 -5.52 19.52 21.95
C SER A 23 -4.66 18.97 20.80
N ALA A 24 -5.29 18.63 19.68
CA ALA A 24 -4.60 18.19 18.47
C ALA A 24 -5.42 18.58 17.23
N PHE A 25 -4.76 18.98 16.14
CA PHE A 25 -5.44 19.37 14.91
C PHE A 25 -4.64 19.02 13.64
N ILE A 26 -5.34 18.89 12.51
CA ILE A 26 -4.78 18.78 11.16
C ILE A 26 -5.49 19.79 10.27
N ARG A 27 -4.71 20.63 9.59
CA ARG A 27 -5.19 21.62 8.61
C ARG A 27 -4.42 21.50 7.31
N ILE A 28 -5.12 21.32 6.19
CA ILE A 28 -4.53 21.21 4.85
C ILE A 28 -5.29 22.13 3.91
N ALA A 29 -4.56 23.07 3.30
CA ALA A 29 -5.04 23.89 2.20
C ALA A 29 -4.53 23.34 0.87
N LYS A 30 -5.36 23.37 -0.17
CA LYS A 30 -4.92 23.23 -1.57
C LYS A 30 -4.71 24.61 -2.18
N PRO A 31 -3.92 24.72 -3.28
CA PRO A 31 -3.83 25.97 -4.04
C PRO A 31 -5.24 26.40 -4.49
N GLY A 32 -5.69 27.57 -4.00
CA GLY A 32 -7.02 28.13 -4.31
C GLY A 32 -8.06 27.98 -3.19
N ASP A 33 -7.77 27.26 -2.10
CA ASP A 33 -8.63 27.25 -0.92
C ASP A 33 -8.64 28.65 -0.26
N ALA A 34 -9.81 29.08 0.23
CA ALA A 34 -9.94 30.28 1.04
C ALA A 34 -9.46 30.03 2.48
N ASP A 35 -9.05 31.08 3.19
CA ASP A 35 -8.50 30.97 4.55
C ASP A 35 -9.46 30.29 5.55
N ASP A 36 -10.77 30.37 5.30
CA ASP A 36 -11.85 29.78 6.11
C ASP A 36 -12.42 28.47 5.52
N SER A 37 -11.95 28.03 4.36
CA SER A 37 -12.46 26.85 3.65
C SER A 37 -11.32 25.93 3.22
N LEU A 38 -10.76 25.24 4.21
CA LEU A 38 -9.66 24.31 4.01
C LEU A 38 -10.14 22.95 3.51
N SER A 39 -9.39 22.35 2.58
CA SER A 39 -9.61 20.99 2.08
C SER A 39 -9.66 19.90 3.18
N LEU A 40 -8.97 20.12 4.30
CA LEU A 40 -9.11 19.32 5.52
C LEU A 40 -8.89 20.22 6.73
N ASP A 41 -9.88 20.30 7.62
CA ASP A 41 -9.72 20.91 8.96
C ASP A 41 -10.32 19.94 10.00
N LEU A 42 -9.45 19.26 10.73
CA LEU A 42 -9.80 18.40 11.85
C LEU A 42 -9.26 19.05 13.12
N ASN A 43 -10.14 19.40 14.04
CA ASN A 43 -9.77 20.02 15.31
C ASN A 43 -10.33 19.20 16.47
N VAL A 44 -9.43 18.68 17.31
CA VAL A 44 -9.77 18.02 18.57
C VAL A 44 -9.41 18.96 19.72
N PRO A 45 -10.40 19.57 20.37
CA PRO A 45 -10.18 20.46 21.51
C PRO A 45 -9.83 19.65 22.77
N LEU A 46 -9.88 20.30 23.93
CA LEU A 46 -9.67 19.67 25.23
C LEU A 46 -10.64 18.51 25.46
N LEU A 47 -10.07 17.37 25.86
CA LEU A 47 -10.81 16.16 26.20
C LEU A 47 -10.79 15.91 27.71
N PRO A 48 -11.73 15.11 28.23
CA PRO A 48 -11.70 14.66 29.62
C PRO A 48 -10.41 13.91 29.97
N THR A 49 -10.08 13.89 31.26
CA THR A 49 -8.92 13.19 31.83
C THR A 49 -8.84 11.74 31.36
N GLY A 50 -7.66 11.32 30.90
CA GLY A 50 -7.41 9.96 30.41
C GLY A 50 -7.84 9.69 28.97
N MET A 51 -8.27 10.70 28.21
CA MET A 51 -8.52 10.59 26.78
C MET A 51 -7.51 11.42 25.98
N GLU A 52 -6.75 10.74 25.11
CA GLU A 52 -5.74 11.40 24.28
C GLU A 52 -6.33 12.14 23.09
N PRO A 53 -6.03 13.44 22.92
CA PRO A 53 -6.43 14.19 21.73
C PRO A 53 -5.90 13.59 20.43
N ILE A 54 -4.68 13.04 20.43
CA ILE A 54 -4.07 12.44 19.24
C ILE A 54 -4.79 11.16 18.78
N ASP A 55 -5.26 10.33 19.72
CA ASP A 55 -6.03 9.12 19.39
C ASP A 55 -7.41 9.48 18.81
N SER A 56 -8.03 10.53 19.38
CA SER A 56 -9.28 11.07 18.86
C SER A 56 -9.10 11.66 17.46
N LEU A 57 -8.01 12.41 17.24
CA LEU A 57 -7.67 12.97 15.94
C LEU A 57 -7.40 11.86 14.91
N GLN A 58 -6.72 10.79 15.30
CA GLN A 58 -6.48 9.63 14.43
C GLN A 58 -7.79 8.97 14.00
N ARG A 59 -8.79 8.90 14.89
CA ARG A 59 -10.12 8.38 14.56
C ARG A 59 -10.83 9.26 13.54
N LEU A 60 -10.84 10.57 13.75
CA LEU A 60 -11.42 11.55 12.81
C LEU A 60 -10.74 11.48 11.44
N TYR A 61 -9.41 11.38 11.42
CA TYR A 61 -8.65 11.22 10.19
C TYR A 61 -9.02 9.93 9.44
N ASN A 62 -9.13 8.80 10.15
CA ASN A 62 -9.52 7.53 9.53
C ASN A 62 -10.93 7.61 8.94
N GLN A 63 -11.87 8.27 9.62
CA GLN A 63 -13.22 8.51 9.09
C GLN A 63 -13.17 9.38 7.84
N TRP A 64 -12.49 10.53 7.89
CA TRP A 64 -12.32 11.38 6.70
C TRP A 64 -11.66 10.63 5.53
N LYS A 65 -10.66 9.81 5.80
CA LYS A 65 -10.00 8.99 4.77
C LYS A 65 -10.98 8.08 4.04
N THR A 66 -12.05 7.59 4.69
CA THR A 66 -13.08 6.80 4.02
C THR A 66 -13.96 7.61 3.07
N THR A 67 -14.14 8.92 3.29
CA THR A 67 -14.96 9.78 2.42
C THR A 67 -14.22 10.19 1.15
N ILE A 68 -12.89 10.25 1.23
CA ILE A 68 -12.01 10.55 0.09
C ILE A 68 -11.36 9.31 -0.52
N ALA A 69 -11.61 8.12 0.04
CA ALA A 69 -11.16 6.86 -0.53
C ALA A 69 -11.96 6.59 -1.80
N THR A 70 -11.58 7.27 -2.87
CA THR A 70 -11.80 6.74 -4.21
C THR A 70 -11.11 5.38 -4.20
N SER A 71 -11.84 4.30 -4.52
CA SER A 71 -11.16 3.13 -5.07
C SER A 71 -10.28 3.69 -6.16
N ASP A 72 -8.96 3.57 -6.00
CA ASP A 72 -8.04 3.87 -7.08
C ASP A 72 -8.69 3.21 -8.33
N PRO A 73 -8.98 3.93 -9.43
CA PRO A 73 -9.26 3.29 -10.71
C PRO A 73 -7.95 2.63 -11.16
N GLY A 74 -7.51 1.70 -10.33
CA GLY A 74 -6.15 1.31 -10.11
C GLY A 74 -6.05 0.00 -10.79
N PHE A 75 -5.51 0.07 -12.01
CA PHE A 75 -4.99 -1.02 -12.78
C PHE A 75 -4.89 -2.31 -11.97
N GLU A 76 -5.84 -3.22 -12.18
CA GLU A 76 -5.94 -4.43 -11.39
C GLU A 76 -4.65 -5.25 -11.51
N LYS A 77 -3.95 -5.40 -10.38
CA LYS A 77 -2.59 -5.95 -10.35
C LYS A 77 -2.60 -7.38 -10.92
N PRO A 78 -1.71 -7.68 -11.89
CA PRO A 78 -1.58 -9.03 -12.44
C PRO A 78 -1.29 -10.06 -11.36
N LEU A 79 -1.97 -11.20 -11.41
CA LEU A 79 -1.74 -12.32 -10.51
C LEU A 79 -0.77 -13.31 -11.15
N ILE A 80 0.19 -13.81 -10.36
CA ILE A 80 1.16 -14.83 -10.79
C ILE A 80 1.13 -15.98 -9.78
N TYR A 81 0.88 -17.19 -10.25
CA TYR A 81 0.82 -18.40 -9.41
C TYR A 81 1.15 -19.66 -10.22
N PRO A 82 1.49 -20.79 -9.61
CA PRO A 82 1.83 -20.95 -8.20
C PRO A 82 3.23 -20.41 -7.90
N ASN A 83 3.48 -20.10 -6.64
CA ASN A 83 4.81 -19.75 -6.13
C ASN A 83 5.00 -20.44 -4.77
N PRO A 84 5.85 -21.49 -4.66
CA PRO A 84 6.76 -22.01 -5.68
C PRO A 84 6.07 -22.57 -6.93
N ALA A 85 6.67 -22.33 -8.09
CA ALA A 85 6.23 -22.85 -9.38
C ALA A 85 6.83 -24.24 -9.61
N SER A 86 5.99 -25.24 -9.89
CA SER A 86 6.38 -26.63 -10.14
C SER A 86 6.40 -26.92 -11.64
N GLY A 87 7.40 -26.36 -12.35
CA GLY A 87 7.57 -26.50 -13.80
C GLY A 87 6.59 -25.69 -14.66
N TRP A 88 5.60 -25.03 -14.05
CA TRP A 88 4.67 -24.14 -14.73
C TRP A 88 4.26 -22.95 -13.84
N LEU A 89 3.84 -21.86 -14.49
CA LEU A 89 3.19 -20.71 -13.88
C LEU A 89 2.03 -20.23 -14.75
N SER A 90 1.04 -19.60 -14.12
CA SER A 90 -0.05 -18.85 -14.74
C SER A 90 0.09 -17.37 -14.41
N VAL A 91 -0.20 -16.52 -15.40
CA VAL A 91 -0.36 -15.08 -15.25
C VAL A 91 -1.78 -14.70 -15.63
N VAL A 92 -2.48 -14.00 -14.73
CA VAL A 92 -3.84 -13.52 -14.97
C VAL A 92 -3.83 -12.00 -15.12
N LEU A 93 -4.35 -11.53 -16.25
CA LEU A 93 -4.55 -10.13 -16.58
C LEU A 93 -6.04 -9.81 -16.69
N LYS A 94 -6.50 -8.70 -16.09
CA LYS A 94 -7.93 -8.30 -16.13
C LYS A 94 -8.27 -7.29 -17.22
N GLU A 95 -7.36 -6.35 -17.52
CA GLU A 95 -7.73 -5.15 -18.29
C GLU A 95 -7.08 -5.03 -19.67
N LYS A 96 -5.77 -5.28 -19.76
CA LYS A 96 -4.99 -5.02 -20.98
C LYS A 96 -3.93 -6.09 -21.19
N ASP A 97 -3.63 -6.35 -22.46
CA ASP A 97 -2.52 -7.20 -22.88
C ASP A 97 -1.17 -6.63 -22.41
N GLY A 98 -0.19 -7.52 -22.26
CA GLY A 98 1.10 -7.16 -21.71
C GLY A 98 2.25 -8.05 -22.16
N LEU A 99 3.36 -7.92 -21.45
CA LEU A 99 4.58 -8.69 -21.64
C LEU A 99 5.02 -9.25 -20.29
N LEU A 100 5.22 -10.57 -20.23
CA LEU A 100 5.88 -11.26 -19.15
C LEU A 100 7.37 -11.42 -19.48
N GLU A 101 8.24 -11.02 -18.57
CA GLU A 101 9.68 -11.28 -18.62
C GLU A 101 10.15 -11.92 -17.32
N LEU A 102 10.98 -12.97 -17.40
CA LEU A 102 11.64 -13.56 -16.24
C LEU A 102 13.13 -13.25 -16.27
N PHE A 103 13.67 -12.85 -15.12
CA PHE A 103 15.08 -12.54 -14.91
C PHE A 103 15.68 -13.46 -13.85
N ASP A 104 16.92 -13.89 -14.04
CA ASP A 104 17.70 -14.57 -13.00
C ASP A 104 18.28 -13.58 -11.98
N LEU A 105 19.01 -14.09 -10.97
CA LEU A 105 19.62 -13.26 -9.92
C LEU A 105 20.70 -12.29 -10.43
N THR A 106 21.23 -12.52 -11.64
CA THR A 106 22.18 -11.62 -12.30
C THR A 106 21.48 -10.59 -13.18
N SER A 107 20.14 -10.50 -13.09
CA SER A 107 19.29 -9.63 -13.93
C SER A 107 19.37 -9.96 -15.43
N ARG A 108 19.84 -11.15 -15.79
CA ARG A 108 19.78 -11.63 -17.18
C ARG A 108 18.37 -12.15 -17.47
N ARG A 109 17.79 -11.70 -18.58
CA ARG A 109 16.48 -12.16 -19.03
C ARG A 109 16.57 -13.59 -19.58
N VAL A 110 15.85 -14.51 -18.94
CA VAL A 110 15.84 -15.94 -19.29
C VAL A 110 14.54 -16.38 -19.99
N PHE A 111 13.47 -15.57 -19.90
CA PHE A 111 12.20 -15.83 -20.57
C PHE A 111 11.50 -14.52 -20.93
N SER A 112 10.78 -14.50 -22.06
CA SER A 112 9.96 -13.36 -22.48
C SER A 112 8.81 -13.83 -23.35
N LYS A 113 7.58 -13.42 -23.03
CA LYS A 113 6.39 -13.77 -23.81
C LYS A 113 5.31 -12.70 -23.70
N LYS A 114 4.63 -12.41 -24.82
CA LYS A 114 3.40 -11.61 -24.81
C LYS A 114 2.30 -12.38 -24.08
N ILE A 115 1.52 -11.67 -23.28
CA ILE A 115 0.39 -12.19 -22.50
C ILE A 115 -0.86 -11.40 -22.89
N THR A 116 -1.99 -12.08 -23.03
CA THR A 116 -3.28 -11.45 -23.34
C THR A 116 -4.13 -11.31 -22.08
N VAL A 117 -5.20 -10.52 -22.14
CA VAL A 117 -6.24 -10.53 -21.11
C VAL A 117 -6.74 -11.97 -20.86
N GLY A 118 -6.97 -12.32 -19.60
CA GLY A 118 -7.30 -13.67 -19.14
C GLY A 118 -6.11 -14.42 -18.53
N GLU A 119 -6.24 -15.75 -18.42
CA GLU A 119 -5.20 -16.63 -17.88
C GLU A 119 -4.23 -17.08 -18.97
N ASN A 120 -2.94 -16.88 -18.74
CA ASN A 120 -1.86 -17.31 -19.62
C ASN A 120 -0.96 -18.28 -18.87
N ARG A 121 -0.88 -19.53 -19.33
CA ARG A 121 -0.07 -20.57 -18.70
C ARG A 121 1.25 -20.80 -19.44
N PHE A 122 2.34 -20.87 -18.70
CA PHE A 122 3.70 -21.04 -19.22
C PHE A 122 4.43 -22.15 -18.49
N ALA A 123 5.22 -22.93 -19.23
CA ALA A 123 6.11 -23.97 -18.70
C ALA A 123 7.51 -23.83 -19.32
N PRO A 124 8.23 -22.72 -19.06
CA PRO A 124 9.58 -22.54 -19.57
C PRO A 124 10.55 -23.56 -18.96
N ALA A 125 11.48 -24.05 -19.76
CA ALA A 125 12.57 -24.92 -19.29
C ALA A 125 13.61 -24.08 -18.55
N LEU A 126 13.43 -23.94 -17.23
CA LEU A 126 14.30 -23.17 -16.35
C LEU A 126 14.87 -24.07 -15.25
N PRO A 127 16.17 -23.96 -14.92
CA PRO A 127 16.73 -24.64 -13.76
C PRO A 127 16.04 -24.25 -12.45
N ASN A 128 16.11 -25.13 -11.46
CA ASN A 128 15.66 -24.86 -10.10
C ASN A 128 16.37 -23.63 -9.53
N GLY A 129 15.61 -22.68 -8.99
CA GLY A 129 16.19 -21.41 -8.54
C GLY A 129 15.17 -20.32 -8.24
N VAL A 130 15.68 -19.11 -8.04
CA VAL A 130 14.87 -17.91 -7.80
C VAL A 130 14.94 -17.01 -9.03
N TYR A 131 13.77 -16.53 -9.45
CA TYR A 131 13.61 -15.65 -10.60
C TYR A 131 12.75 -14.44 -10.24
N PHE A 132 12.92 -13.35 -10.97
CA PHE A 132 12.06 -12.18 -10.90
C PHE A 132 11.17 -12.10 -12.13
N ALA A 133 9.86 -12.20 -11.93
CA ALA A 133 8.86 -12.01 -12.96
C ALA A 133 8.45 -10.54 -13.03
N LYS A 134 8.73 -9.88 -14.15
CA LYS A 134 8.29 -8.52 -14.45
C LYS A 134 7.15 -8.59 -15.47
N ILE A 135 6.04 -7.92 -15.15
CA ILE A 135 4.92 -7.78 -16.06
C ILE A 135 4.80 -6.32 -16.47
N THR A 136 4.75 -6.08 -17.78
CA THR A 136 4.57 -4.74 -18.37
C THR A 136 3.23 -4.71 -19.08
N VAL A 137 2.39 -3.72 -18.79
CA VAL A 137 1.07 -3.55 -19.41
C VAL A 137 0.93 -2.12 -19.90
N GLY A 138 0.52 -1.93 -21.16
CA GLY A 138 0.41 -0.60 -21.76
C GLY A 138 1.69 0.23 -21.74
N GLY A 139 2.88 -0.40 -21.74
CA GLY A 139 4.18 0.27 -21.69
C GLY A 139 4.69 0.62 -20.28
N HIS A 140 3.89 0.38 -19.23
CA HIS A 140 4.29 0.61 -17.84
C HIS A 140 4.53 -0.70 -17.10
N ILE A 141 5.47 -0.72 -16.16
CA ILE A 141 5.70 -1.89 -15.30
C ILE A 141 4.52 -2.00 -14.34
N ALA A 142 3.70 -3.02 -14.54
CA ALA A 142 2.54 -3.34 -13.73
C ALA A 142 2.94 -3.95 -12.38
N THR A 143 3.88 -4.90 -12.40
CA THR A 143 4.34 -5.58 -11.18
C THR A 143 5.67 -6.27 -11.40
N THR A 144 6.44 -6.42 -10.33
CA THR A 144 7.58 -7.34 -10.24
C THR A 144 7.34 -8.32 -9.09
N HIS A 145 7.55 -9.60 -9.32
CA HIS A 145 7.31 -10.66 -8.34
C HIS A 145 8.46 -11.65 -8.27
N LYS A 146 8.88 -12.02 -7.06
CA LYS A 146 9.86 -13.10 -6.86
C LYS A 146 9.18 -14.44 -7.02
N ILE A 147 9.68 -15.29 -7.91
CA ILE A 147 9.20 -16.65 -8.16
C ILE A 147 10.28 -17.65 -7.76
N ILE A 148 9.89 -18.65 -6.97
CA ILE A 148 10.71 -19.82 -6.66
C ILE A 148 10.36 -20.90 -7.69
N TRP A 149 11.29 -21.28 -8.55
CA TRP A 149 11.09 -22.30 -9.58
C TRP A 149 11.64 -23.65 -9.14
N ARG A 150 10.83 -24.70 -9.30
CA ARG A 150 11.17 -26.09 -9.03
C ARG A 150 10.65 -26.95 -10.19
N GLN A 151 11.47 -27.81 -10.75
CA GLN A 151 11.12 -28.87 -11.69
C GLN A 151 11.37 -30.21 -11.02
#